data_AF-A0AAD0SPD1-F1
#
_entry.id   AF-A0AAD0SPD1-F1
#
_cell.length_a   1.000
_cell.length_b   1.000
_cell.length_c   1.000
_cell.angle_alpha   90.00
_cell.angle_beta   90.00
_cell.angle_gamma   90.00
#
_symmetry.space_group_name_H-M   'P 1'
#
loop_
_entity.id
_entity.type
_entity.pdbx_description
1 polymer ?
#
loop_
_entity_poly.entity_id
_entity_poly.type
_entity_poly.pdbx_seq_one_letter_code
_entity_poly.pdbx_strand_id
1 'polypeptide(L)'
;MSNLVYMGMESEILKLLQTHANDEHAKNELAPWIAKTSLQMGHLYSDLGLESRKEMGEFMCKNFTSLAKLKPEDKRWKKYLYDCIGKTAPACAACEDISNCFNCSLNQ
;
A
#
# COMPACT_ATOMS: atom_id res chain seq x y z
N MET A 1 14.18 18.28 -7.22
CA MET A 1 13.04 18.35 -6.27
C MET A 1 12.32 17.02 -6.07
N SER A 2 12.59 15.98 -6.88
CA SER A 2 11.93 14.68 -6.82
C SER A 2 12.38 13.79 -5.64
N ASN A 3 13.68 13.57 -5.41
CA ASN A 3 14.15 12.55 -4.44
C ASN A 3 13.78 12.80 -2.96
N LEU A 4 13.77 14.05 -2.49
CA LEU A 4 13.48 14.36 -1.08
C LEU A 4 12.04 14.05 -0.68
N VAL A 5 11.09 14.23 -1.60
CA VAL A 5 9.66 13.95 -1.34
C VAL A 5 9.41 12.44 -1.30
N TYR A 6 10.04 11.67 -2.20
CA TYR A 6 9.96 10.20 -2.21
C TYR A 6 10.56 9.58 -0.94
N MET A 7 11.71 10.08 -0.48
CA MET A 7 12.34 9.63 0.77
C MET A 7 11.45 9.88 1.99
N GLY A 8 10.72 11.00 2.03
CA GLY A 8 9.77 11.29 3.11
C GLY A 8 8.54 10.37 3.10
N MET A 9 8.00 10.06 1.91
CA MET A 9 6.87 9.14 1.78
C MET A 9 7.22 7.72 2.23
N GLU A 10 8.37 7.21 1.79
CA GLU A 10 8.86 5.88 2.19
C GLU A 10 8.99 5.76 3.70
N SER A 11 9.63 6.74 4.35
CA SER A 11 9.84 6.73 5.80
C SER A 11 8.53 6.73 6.59
N GLU A 12 7.53 7.48 6.15
CA GLU A 12 6.23 7.52 6.81
C GLU A 12 5.44 6.22 6.64
N ILE A 13 5.45 5.63 5.44
CA ILE A 13 4.84 4.31 5.20
C ILE A 13 5.55 3.23 6.01
N LEU A 14 6.88 3.26 6.05
CA LEU A 14 7.70 2.34 6.85
C LEU A 14 7.30 2.41 8.32
N LYS A 15 7.24 3.63 8.88
CA LYS A 15 6.86 3.84 10.28
C LYS A 15 5.44 3.34 10.56
N LEU A 16 4.49 3.58 9.65
CA LEU A 16 3.13 3.05 9.76
C LEU A 16 3.14 1.52 9.82
N LEU A 17 3.81 0.86 8.86
CA LEU A 17 3.88 -0.61 8.80
C LEU A 17 4.58 -1.21 10.02
N GLN A 18 5.69 -0.62 10.47
CA GLN A 18 6.42 -1.06 11.66
C GLN A 18 5.59 -0.95 12.94
N THR A 19 4.77 0.10 13.06
CA THR A 19 3.87 0.30 14.21
C THR A 19 2.78 -0.77 14.28
N HIS A 20 2.38 -1.30 13.12
CA HIS A 20 1.30 -2.27 12.99
C HIS A 20 1.77 -3.70 12.69
N ALA A 21 3.08 -3.94 12.70
CA ALA A 21 3.66 -5.25 12.45
C ALA A 21 3.29 -6.25 13.56
N ASN A 22 2.93 -7.47 13.16
CA ASN A 22 2.59 -8.53 14.11
C ASN A 22 3.81 -9.13 14.83
N ASP A 23 4.97 -9.13 14.17
CA ASP A 23 6.22 -9.68 14.68
C ASP A 23 7.45 -8.93 14.13
N GLU A 24 8.64 -9.30 14.60
CA GLU A 24 9.90 -8.67 14.19
C GLU A 24 10.25 -8.93 12.72
N HIS A 25 9.79 -10.03 12.12
CA HIS A 25 10.00 -10.28 10.69
C HIS A 25 9.17 -9.32 9.83
N ALA A 26 7.88 -9.17 10.17
CA ALA A 26 7.01 -8.20 9.51
C ALA A 26 7.52 -6.77 9.67
N LYS A 27 8.09 -6.44 10.84
CA LYS A 27 8.62 -5.11 11.16
C LYS A 27 9.93 -4.78 10.47
N ASN A 28 10.87 -5.73 10.42
CA ASN A 28 12.25 -5.46 9.99
C ASN A 28 12.51 -5.90 8.54
N GLU A 29 11.74 -6.83 7.99
CA GLU A 29 11.91 -7.34 6.62
C GLU A 29 10.76 -6.88 5.72
N LEU A 30 9.51 -7.16 6.11
CA LEU A 30 8.36 -6.88 5.24
C LEU A 30 8.01 -5.40 5.17
N ALA A 31 8.03 -4.68 6.29
CA ALA A 31 7.71 -3.26 6.32
C ALA A 31 8.63 -2.41 5.41
N PRO A 32 9.97 -2.52 5.46
CA PRO A 32 10.84 -1.77 4.53
C PRO A 32 10.65 -2.21 3.09
N TRP A 33 10.44 -3.50 2.83
CA TRP A 33 10.18 -3.98 1.49
C TRP A 33 8.89 -3.39 0.90
N ILE A 34 7.78 -3.43 1.65
CA ILE A 34 6.50 -2.87 1.22
C ILE A 34 6.59 -1.35 1.07
N ALA A 35 7.24 -0.65 1.99
CA ALA A 35 7.39 0.81 1.93
C ALA A 35 8.10 1.25 0.65
N LYS A 36 9.24 0.62 0.33
CA LYS A 36 10.00 0.88 -0.89
C LYS A 36 9.21 0.55 -2.15
N THR A 37 8.55 -0.62 -2.17
CA THR A 37 7.74 -1.06 -3.31
C THR A 37 6.51 -0.17 -3.52
N SER A 38 5.96 0.41 -2.45
CA SER A 38 4.82 1.33 -2.52
C SER A 38 5.11 2.62 -3.31
N LEU A 39 6.38 2.99 -3.48
CA LEU A 39 6.80 4.13 -4.29
C LEU A 39 6.78 3.86 -5.81
N GLN A 40 6.76 2.59 -6.23
CA GLN A 40 6.75 2.21 -7.64
C GLN A 40 5.47 2.71 -8.34
N MET A 41 5.47 2.81 -9.67
CA MET A 41 4.30 3.31 -10.41
C MET A 41 3.19 2.25 -10.57
N GLY A 42 3.50 0.97 -10.39
CA GLY A 42 2.58 -0.14 -10.60
C GLY A 42 1.58 -0.36 -9.46
N HIS A 43 0.90 -1.49 -9.55
CA HIS A 43 0.08 -2.01 -8.47
C HIS A 43 0.97 -2.66 -7.41
N LEU A 44 0.77 -2.29 -6.14
CA LEU A 44 1.58 -2.78 -5.03
C LEU A 44 1.67 -4.32 -4.97
N TYR A 45 0.57 -5.04 -5.26
CA TYR A 45 0.61 -6.50 -5.23
C TYR A 45 1.51 -7.07 -6.35
N SER A 46 1.38 -6.57 -7.58
CA SER A 46 2.22 -6.98 -8.71
C SER A 46 3.68 -6.63 -8.48
N ASP A 47 3.96 -5.44 -7.95
CA ASP A 47 5.32 -4.98 -7.67
C ASP A 47 5.96 -5.78 -6.50
N LEU A 48 5.14 -6.36 -5.61
CA LEU A 48 5.58 -7.31 -4.58
C LEU A 48 5.69 -8.76 -5.09
N GLY A 49 5.33 -9.02 -6.35
CA GLY A 49 5.34 -10.37 -6.92
C GLY A 49 4.15 -11.25 -6.50
N LEU A 50 3.07 -10.66 -6.01
CA LEU A 50 1.82 -11.36 -5.70
C LEU A 50 0.94 -11.46 -6.95
N GLU A 51 0.20 -12.56 -7.07
CA GLU A 51 -0.60 -12.87 -8.25
C GLU A 51 -1.89 -12.03 -8.30
N SER A 52 -2.43 -11.63 -7.14
CA SER A 52 -3.73 -10.96 -7.09
C SER A 52 -3.92 -9.98 -5.94
N ARG A 53 -4.95 -9.13 -6.07
CA ARG A 53 -5.46 -8.27 -4.99
C ARG A 53 -5.87 -9.08 -3.75
N LYS A 54 -6.39 -10.29 -3.94
CA LYS A 54 -6.81 -11.18 -2.85
C LYS A 54 -5.61 -11.64 -2.03
N GLU A 55 -4.55 -12.10 -2.70
CA GLU A 55 -3.30 -12.49 -2.03
C GLU A 55 -2.68 -11.34 -1.26
N MET A 56 -2.72 -10.12 -1.79
CA MET A 56 -2.28 -8.94 -1.05
C MET A 56 -3.12 -8.69 0.22
N GLY A 57 -4.43 -8.93 0.14
CA GLY A 57 -5.32 -8.96 1.30
C GLY A 57 -4.86 -9.94 2.36
N GLU A 58 -4.69 -11.20 1.99
CA GLU A 58 -4.29 -12.28 2.89
C GLU A 58 -2.90 -12.04 3.48
N PHE A 59 -1.95 -11.60 2.65
CA PHE A 59 -0.58 -11.24 3.04
C PHE A 59 -0.58 -10.14 4.12
N MET A 60 -1.35 -9.07 3.91
CA MET A 60 -1.43 -7.98 4.88
C MET A 60 -2.22 -8.39 6.14
N CYS A 61 -3.28 -9.19 6.01
CA CYS A 61 -4.03 -9.73 7.15
C CYS A 61 -3.15 -10.60 8.05
N LYS A 62 -2.24 -11.38 7.46
CA LYS A 62 -1.32 -12.28 8.17
C LYS A 62 -0.20 -11.54 8.91
N ASN A 63 0.38 -10.50 8.31
CA ASN A 63 1.57 -9.83 8.82
C ASN A 63 1.29 -8.48 9.54
N PHE A 64 0.17 -7.83 9.21
CA PHE A 64 -0.23 -6.51 9.72
C PHE A 64 -1.71 -6.52 10.13
N THR A 65 -2.09 -7.43 11.02
CA THR A 65 -3.51 -7.70 11.35
C THR A 65 -4.21 -6.46 11.92
N SER A 66 -3.52 -5.66 12.72
CA SER A 66 -4.08 -4.43 13.29
C SER A 66 -4.44 -3.42 12.19
N LEU A 67 -3.57 -3.28 11.18
CA LEU A 67 -3.78 -2.39 10.04
C LEU A 67 -4.88 -2.91 9.10
N ALA A 68 -4.95 -4.23 8.90
CA ALA A 68 -5.98 -4.88 8.09
C ALA A 68 -7.39 -4.73 8.66
N LYS A 69 -7.54 -4.78 9.99
CA LYS A 69 -8.83 -4.56 10.67
C LYS A 69 -9.38 -3.14 10.47
N LEU A 70 -8.50 -2.15 10.30
CA LEU A 70 -8.88 -0.75 10.13
C LEU A 70 -9.16 -0.38 8.66
N LYS A 71 -8.73 -1.22 7.72
CA LYS A 71 -8.85 -0.95 6.29
C LYS A 71 -10.28 -1.17 5.80
N PRO A 72 -10.91 -0.20 5.11
CA PRO A 72 -12.18 -0.42 4.41
C PRO A 72 -12.06 -1.50 3.31
N GLU A 73 -13.06 -2.37 3.18
CA GLU A 73 -13.02 -3.54 2.29
C GLU A 73 -12.75 -3.17 0.83
N ASP A 74 -13.51 -2.21 0.30
CA ASP A 74 -13.43 -1.76 -1.11
C ASP A 74 -12.15 -1.01 -1.47
N LYS A 75 -11.37 -0.59 -0.47
CA LYS A 75 -10.17 0.21 -0.68
C LYS A 75 -8.99 -0.65 -1.13
N ARG A 76 -8.18 -0.16 -2.07
CA ARG A 76 -6.91 -0.80 -2.45
C ARG A 76 -5.84 -0.52 -1.39
N TRP A 77 -4.96 -1.49 -1.12
CA TRP A 77 -3.92 -1.38 -0.08
C TRP A 77 -3.02 -0.18 -0.24
N LYS A 78 -2.49 0.05 -1.46
CA LYS A 78 -1.65 1.20 -1.76
C LYS A 78 -2.36 2.51 -1.40
N LYS A 79 -3.59 2.73 -1.87
CA LYS A 79 -4.37 3.93 -1.53
C LYS A 79 -4.58 4.05 -0.02
N TYR A 80 -4.94 2.97 0.66
CA TYR A 80 -5.15 2.99 2.10
C TYR A 80 -3.90 3.41 2.89
N LEU A 81 -2.73 2.84 2.58
CA LEU A 81 -1.47 3.17 3.27
C LEU A 81 -1.11 4.66 3.13
N TYR A 82 -1.30 5.21 1.93
CA TYR A 82 -1.02 6.63 1.67
C TYR A 82 -2.05 7.56 2.33
N ASP A 83 -3.33 7.18 2.33
CA ASP A 83 -4.37 7.93 3.03
C ASP A 83 -4.12 7.95 4.55
N CYS A 84 -3.56 6.88 5.14
CA CYS A 84 -3.18 6.84 6.56
C CYS A 84 -2.08 7.86 6.92
N ILE A 85 -1.19 8.20 5.98
CA ILE A 85 -0.14 9.21 6.17
C ILE A 85 -0.54 10.58 5.60
N GLY A 86 -1.79 10.74 5.16
CA GLY A 86 -2.30 11.99 4.59
C GLY A 86 -1.63 12.41 3.29
N LYS A 87 -1.12 11.46 2.49
CA LYS A 87 -0.45 11.72 1.21
C LYS A 87 -1.16 11.01 0.06
N THR A 88 -0.84 11.44 -1.15
CA THR A 88 -1.30 10.78 -2.39
C THR A 88 -0.20 9.86 -2.91
N ALA A 89 -0.54 8.62 -3.22
CA ALA A 89 0.40 7.68 -3.81
C ALA A 89 0.96 8.24 -5.14
N PRO A 90 2.27 8.12 -5.40
CA PRO A 90 2.89 8.74 -6.57
C PRO A 90 2.37 8.15 -7.89
N ALA A 91 1.95 6.89 -7.88
CA ALA A 91 1.22 6.28 -8.99
C ALA A 91 -0.13 6.96 -9.26
N CYS A 92 -0.88 7.38 -8.24
CA CYS A 92 -2.19 8.00 -8.42
C CYS A 92 -2.12 9.42 -9.00
N ALA A 93 -0.98 10.11 -8.91
CA ALA A 93 -0.78 11.42 -9.50
C ALA A 93 -0.50 11.38 -11.01
N ALA A 94 0.01 10.25 -11.53
CA ALA A 94 0.37 10.05 -12.93
C ALA A 94 -0.49 8.98 -13.65
N CYS A 95 -1.43 8.35 -12.93
CA CYS A 95 -2.30 7.34 -13.53
C CYS A 95 -3.40 8.02 -14.35
N GLU A 96 -3.30 7.93 -15.68
CA GLU A 96 -4.41 8.21 -16.61
C GLU A 96 -5.63 7.30 -16.36
N ASP A 97 -5.48 6.28 -15.51
CA ASP A 97 -6.51 5.33 -15.11
C ASP A 97 -7.29 5.78 -13.84
N ILE A 98 -7.41 7.09 -13.62
CA ILE A 98 -8.40 7.67 -12.68
C ILE A 98 -9.81 7.14 -13.00
N SER A 99 -10.07 6.84 -14.26
CA SER A 99 -11.28 6.20 -14.78
C SER A 99 -11.60 4.84 -14.11
N ASN A 100 -10.59 4.01 -13.84
CA ASN A 100 -10.77 2.70 -13.19
C ASN A 100 -10.60 2.71 -11.67
N CYS A 101 -10.23 3.84 -11.07
CA CYS A 101 -10.20 3.98 -9.61
C CYS A 101 -11.59 4.26 -9.02
N PHE A 102 -12.52 4.80 -9.82
CA PHE A 102 -13.93 5.00 -9.43
C PHE A 102 -14.89 3.95 -9.97
N ASN A 103 -14.47 3.06 -10.87
CA ASN A 103 -15.37 2.02 -11.38
C ASN A 103 -15.39 0.79 -10.48
N CYS A 104 -15.99 0.95 -9.30
CA CYS A 104 -16.69 -0.14 -8.64
C CYS A 104 -18.19 0.18 -8.74
N SER A 105 -18.74 -0.03 -9.93
CA SER A 105 -20.18 -0.22 -10.12
C SER A 105 -20.37 -1.57 -10.80
N LEU A 106 -20.73 -2.54 -9.95
CA LEU A 106 -21.58 -3.70 -10.20
C LEU A 106 -22.06 -3.95 -11.64
N ASN A 107 -21.90 -5.21 -12.08
CA ASN A 107 -22.74 -5.96 -13.02
C ASN A 107 -23.26 -5.26 -14.29
N GLN A 108 -22.75 -5.67 -15.46
CA GLN A 108 -23.58 -6.15 -16.58
C GLN A 108 -22.84 -7.28 -17.32
#